data_AF-A0A7D5E9Q7-F1
#
_entry.id   AF-A0A7D5E9Q7-F1
#
_cell.length_a   1.000
_cell.length_b   1.000
_cell.length_c   1.000
_cell.angle_alpha   90.00
_cell.angle_beta   90.00
_cell.angle_gamma   90.00
#
_symmetry.space_group_name_H-M   'P 1'
#
loop_
_entity.id
_entity.type
_entity.pdbx_description
1 polymer ?
#
loop_
_entity_poly.entity_id
_entity_poly.type
_entity_poly.pdbx_seq_one_letter_code
_entity_poly.pdbx_strand_id
1 'polypeptide(L)'
;MERTTAKISKQEVNELLDNGYKLLNILEQNYAWNSKEYARNRSRFISGYTKWYKRSKEIICSLSPDRCKRFQGLFSTNKRSGINEYTYTIQDYIHGVYLENQVRNYVDEVTSKRLKEQMEMLRTASSRLNEFSFDLESFVKINPIYSNRASFTTEKTNQIIDIDLEDEHYNSLKTEINSSFRTGLFISTFLLSRKLIENLLIDVLRHIYPPTKDENISIYYDIRAQDFRDLNLLTLTVTERKSEIPFDDDVLDEILLTLERMSLENSPTSHSSIGIPDREDILSYRIGDTVENLILMKDALKQKQSL
;
A
#
# COMPACT_ATOMS: atom_id res chain seq x y z
N MET A 1 -9.20 21.23 -6.57
CA MET A 1 -7.90 21.49 -5.89
C MET A 1 -7.38 20.16 -5.37
N GLU A 2 -6.53 19.51 -6.16
CA GLU A 2 -5.83 18.30 -5.75
C GLU A 2 -4.89 18.65 -4.59
N ARG A 3 -5.04 17.94 -3.46
CA ARG A 3 -4.06 18.01 -2.37
C ARG A 3 -2.85 17.21 -2.82
N THR A 4 -1.81 17.91 -3.25
CA THR A 4 -0.47 17.35 -3.44
C THR A 4 -0.07 16.66 -2.14
N THR A 5 -0.06 15.32 -2.13
CA THR A 5 0.43 14.53 -1.00
C THR A 5 1.93 14.76 -0.89
N ALA A 6 2.31 15.74 -0.06
CA ALA A 6 3.71 16.02 0.23
C ALA A 6 4.38 14.74 0.71
N LYS A 7 5.40 14.28 -0.03
CA LYS A 7 6.15 13.07 0.25
C LYS A 7 6.87 13.23 1.60
N ILE A 8 6.29 12.67 2.66
CA ILE A 8 6.83 12.73 4.02
C ILE A 8 8.15 11.94 4.03
N SER A 9 9.26 12.59 4.37
CA SER A 9 10.59 11.96 4.39
C SER A 9 11.03 11.59 5.80
N LYS A 10 11.90 10.58 5.94
CA LYS A 10 12.50 10.19 7.22
C LYS A 10 13.35 11.31 7.83
N GLN A 11 14.10 12.02 6.97
CA GLN A 11 14.88 13.17 7.38
C GLN A 11 13.99 14.24 8.01
N GLU A 12 12.84 14.51 7.43
CA GLU A 12 11.88 15.48 7.95
C GLU A 12 11.34 15.09 9.33
N VAL A 13 11.03 13.79 9.56
CA VAL A 13 10.58 13.34 10.89
C VAL A 13 11.69 13.46 11.93
N ASN A 14 12.95 13.16 11.56
CA ASN A 14 14.10 13.34 12.45
C ASN A 14 14.34 14.82 12.78
N GLU A 15 14.26 15.72 11.80
CA GLU A 15 14.36 17.16 12.01
C GLU A 15 13.26 17.67 12.96
N LEU A 16 12.04 17.12 12.86
CA LEU A 16 10.97 17.43 13.80
C LEU A 16 11.25 16.88 15.20
N LEU A 17 11.81 15.67 15.34
CA LEU A 17 12.21 15.15 16.65
C LEU A 17 13.29 16.01 17.29
N ASP A 18 14.31 16.41 16.52
CA ASP A 18 15.37 17.32 16.99
C ASP A 18 14.81 18.67 17.42
N ASN A 19 13.87 19.21 16.65
CA ASN A 19 13.17 20.44 17.02
C ASN A 19 12.29 20.27 18.27
N GLY A 20 11.68 19.10 18.45
CA GLY A 20 10.98 18.72 19.68
C GLY A 20 11.90 18.71 20.90
N TYR A 21 13.10 18.15 20.77
CA TYR A 21 14.12 18.18 21.83
C TYR A 21 14.57 19.60 22.16
N LYS A 22 14.74 20.48 21.16
CA LYS A 22 15.02 21.91 21.40
C LYS A 22 13.90 22.60 22.17
N LEU A 23 12.64 22.26 21.89
CA LEU A 23 11.48 22.78 22.63
C LEU A 23 11.44 22.25 24.08
N LEU A 24 11.75 20.98 24.30
CA LEU A 24 11.88 20.42 25.66
C LEU A 24 12.99 21.11 26.44
N ASN A 25 14.13 21.39 25.81
CA ASN A 25 15.24 22.10 26.44
C ASN A 25 14.81 23.50 26.96
N ILE A 26 13.92 24.17 26.23
CA ILE A 26 13.36 25.47 26.67
C ILE A 26 12.51 25.31 27.94
N LEU A 27 11.76 24.21 28.08
CA LEU A 27 10.89 23.96 29.23
C LEU A 27 11.66 23.41 30.44
N GLU A 28 12.68 22.56 30.22
CA GLU A 28 13.29 21.76 31.29
C GLU A 28 14.64 22.29 31.80
N GLN A 29 15.39 23.01 30.96
CA GLN A 29 16.77 23.42 31.29
C GLN A 29 16.94 24.95 31.38
N ASN A 30 16.07 25.73 30.74
CA ASN A 30 16.13 27.19 30.80
C ASN A 30 15.33 27.73 31.99
N TYR A 31 15.81 27.43 33.19
CA TYR A 31 15.25 27.98 34.43
C TYR A 31 15.27 29.51 34.37
N ALA A 32 14.08 30.12 34.46
CA ALA A 32 13.94 31.56 34.47
C ALA A 32 13.99 32.08 35.91
N TRP A 33 14.92 32.98 36.20
CA TRP A 33 15.13 33.55 37.54
C TRP A 33 14.27 34.80 37.78
N ASN A 34 13.60 35.30 36.73
CA ASN A 34 12.73 36.46 36.79
C ASN A 34 11.61 36.38 35.72
N SER A 35 10.60 37.24 35.89
CA SER A 35 9.42 37.26 35.02
C SER A 35 9.73 37.57 33.55
N LYS A 36 10.74 38.40 33.29
CA LYS A 36 11.15 38.82 31.94
C LYS A 36 11.80 37.68 31.16
N GLU A 37 12.67 36.91 31.82
CA GLU A 37 13.29 35.72 31.27
C GLU A 37 12.27 34.61 31.01
N TYR A 38 11.32 34.43 31.93
CA TYR A 38 10.22 33.49 31.77
C TYR A 38 9.38 33.82 30.53
N ALA A 39 8.97 35.09 30.37
CA ALA A 39 8.22 35.55 29.21
C ALA A 39 9.00 35.36 27.89
N ARG A 40 10.32 35.55 27.92
CA ARG A 40 11.20 35.32 26.77
C ARG A 40 11.27 33.84 26.39
N ASN A 41 11.49 32.95 27.35
CA ASN A 41 11.56 31.50 27.12
C ASN A 41 10.24 30.97 26.57
N ARG A 42 9.13 31.39 27.19
CA ARG A 42 7.78 31.07 26.73
C ARG A 42 7.50 31.54 25.31
N SER A 43 7.92 32.76 24.95
CA SER A 43 7.75 33.28 23.58
C SER A 43 8.54 32.47 22.55
N ARG A 44 9.77 32.05 22.90
CA ARG A 44 10.59 31.16 22.04
C ARG A 44 9.92 29.80 21.88
N PHE A 45 9.39 29.24 22.96
CA PHE A 45 8.62 28.00 22.92
C PHE A 45 7.41 28.12 21.99
N ILE A 46 6.56 29.13 22.16
CA ILE A 46 5.33 29.32 21.36
C ILE A 46 5.63 29.37 19.86
N SER A 47 6.64 30.16 19.47
CA SER A 47 7.05 30.32 18.08
C SER A 47 7.54 29.01 17.47
N GLY A 48 8.37 28.26 18.18
CA GLY A 48 8.87 26.97 17.71
C GLY A 48 7.78 25.89 17.72
N TYR A 49 6.98 25.82 18.78
CA TYR A 49 5.95 24.82 18.97
C TYR A 49 4.84 24.93 17.92
N THR A 50 4.42 26.14 17.55
CA THR A 50 3.33 26.31 16.56
C THR A 50 3.72 25.75 15.20
N LYS A 51 4.97 26.00 14.76
CA LYS A 51 5.52 25.44 13.52
C LYS A 51 5.66 23.93 13.60
N TRP A 52 6.23 23.46 14.71
CA TRP A 52 6.43 22.04 14.99
C TRP A 52 5.10 21.28 14.99
N TYR A 53 4.11 21.75 15.77
CA TYR A 53 2.81 21.13 15.92
C TYR A 53 2.06 21.01 14.59
N LYS A 54 2.05 22.08 13.77
CA LYS A 54 1.38 22.05 12.48
C LYS A 54 1.92 20.92 11.60
N ARG A 55 3.25 20.81 11.51
CA ARG A 55 3.88 19.80 10.65
C ARG A 55 3.77 18.39 11.24
N SER A 56 4.00 18.24 12.55
CA SER A 56 3.84 16.95 13.23
C SER A 56 2.40 16.43 13.17
N LYS A 57 1.40 17.31 13.25
CA LYS A 57 -0.02 16.95 13.09
C LYS A 57 -0.30 16.38 11.71
N GLU A 58 0.18 17.02 10.64
CA GLU A 58 0.01 16.53 9.27
C GLU A 58 0.58 15.11 9.11
N ILE A 59 1.80 14.89 9.63
CA ILE A 59 2.47 13.60 9.57
C ILE A 59 1.73 12.54 10.38
N ILE A 60 1.35 12.85 11.62
CA ILE A 60 0.66 11.88 12.50
C ILE A 60 -0.72 11.55 11.94
N CYS A 61 -1.47 12.51 11.40
CA CYS A 61 -2.79 12.22 10.83
C CYS A 61 -2.68 11.46 9.50
N SER A 62 -1.55 11.53 8.80
CA SER A 62 -1.28 10.73 7.60
C SER A 62 -0.82 9.31 7.92
N LEU A 63 0.09 9.12 8.90
CA LEU A 63 0.73 7.83 9.20
C LEU A 63 0.07 7.06 10.34
N SER A 64 -0.60 7.77 11.25
CA SER A 64 -1.29 7.21 12.42
C SER A 64 -2.64 7.90 12.67
N PRO A 65 -3.62 7.70 11.77
CA PRO A 65 -4.94 8.33 11.89
C PRO A 65 -5.63 8.04 13.22
N ASP A 66 -5.40 6.84 13.77
CA ASP A 66 -5.89 6.38 15.07
C ASP A 66 -5.39 7.26 16.24
N ARG A 67 -4.16 7.79 16.14
CA ARG A 67 -3.54 8.62 17.17
C ARG A 67 -3.74 10.12 16.94
N CYS A 68 -4.21 10.52 15.76
CA CYS A 68 -4.44 11.92 15.37
C CYS A 68 -5.35 12.66 16.38
N LYS A 69 -6.43 12.02 16.84
CA LYS A 69 -7.34 12.62 17.84
C LYS A 69 -6.63 12.85 19.19
N ARG A 70 -5.86 11.88 19.67
CA ARG A 70 -5.12 11.99 20.94
C ARG A 70 -4.04 13.07 20.85
N PHE A 71 -3.27 13.10 19.76
CA PHE A 71 -2.25 14.12 19.51
C PHE A 71 -2.83 15.54 19.56
N GLN A 72 -3.99 15.74 18.93
CA GLN A 72 -4.71 17.02 18.96
C GLN A 72 -5.26 17.35 20.34
N GLY A 73 -5.71 16.36 21.10
CA GLY A 73 -6.23 16.53 22.46
C GLY A 73 -5.17 16.97 23.49
N LEU A 74 -3.89 16.66 23.27
CA LEU A 74 -2.79 17.16 24.11
C LEU A 74 -2.52 18.66 23.90
N PHE A 75 -2.89 19.18 22.73
CA PHE A 75 -2.80 20.60 22.40
C PHE A 75 -4.07 21.36 22.76
N SER A 76 -5.23 20.87 22.31
CA SER A 76 -6.46 21.67 22.25
C SER A 76 -7.26 21.61 23.55
N THR A 77 -7.72 22.76 24.03
CA THR A 77 -8.63 22.84 25.17
C THR A 77 -10.02 22.31 24.81
N ASN A 78 -10.53 21.35 25.58
CA ASN A 78 -11.92 20.86 25.48
C ASN A 78 -12.84 21.53 26.52
N LYS A 79 -14.16 21.36 26.37
CA LYS A 79 -15.12 21.76 27.42
C LYS A 79 -14.77 21.05 28.73
N ARG A 80 -14.42 21.82 29.76
CA ARG A 80 -14.00 21.34 31.09
C ARG A 80 -14.57 22.23 32.18
N SER A 81 -14.86 21.66 33.34
CA SER A 81 -15.39 22.37 34.51
C SER A 81 -14.31 23.11 35.31
N GLY A 82 -13.02 22.80 35.10
CA GLY A 82 -11.89 23.42 35.80
C GLY A 82 -10.55 23.02 35.21
N ILE A 83 -9.48 23.68 35.67
CA ILE A 83 -8.11 23.48 35.19
C ILE A 83 -7.29 22.79 36.29
N ASN A 84 -6.80 21.59 36.00
CA ASN A 84 -5.90 20.81 36.86
C ASN A 84 -4.82 20.12 36.00
N GLU A 85 -3.85 19.43 36.60
CA GLU A 85 -2.76 18.75 35.86
C GLU A 85 -3.26 17.82 34.72
N TYR A 86 -4.40 17.16 34.92
CA TYR A 86 -4.97 16.23 33.94
C TYR A 86 -5.72 16.93 32.81
N THR A 87 -6.36 18.07 33.09
CA THR A 87 -7.13 18.82 32.10
C THR A 87 -6.32 19.94 31.43
N TYR A 88 -5.10 20.21 31.90
CA TYR A 88 -4.19 21.20 31.37
C TYR A 88 -3.57 20.76 30.03
N THR A 89 -3.56 21.67 29.06
CA THR A 89 -3.13 21.44 27.67
C THR A 89 -2.01 22.38 27.26
N ILE A 90 -1.33 22.10 26.16
CA ILE A 90 -0.27 22.98 25.65
C ILE A 90 -0.85 24.33 25.18
N GLN A 91 -2.11 24.38 24.75
CA GLN A 91 -2.78 25.64 24.42
C GLN A 91 -2.99 26.53 25.65
N ASP A 92 -3.24 25.97 26.83
CA ASP A 92 -3.29 26.74 28.09
C ASP A 92 -1.97 27.42 28.39
N TYR A 93 -0.87 26.68 28.19
CA TYR A 93 0.48 27.22 28.31
C TYR A 93 0.73 28.36 27.34
N ILE A 94 0.30 28.22 26.07
CA ILE A 94 0.42 29.24 25.01
C ILE A 94 -0.44 30.48 25.29
N HIS A 95 -1.53 30.34 26.05
CA HIS A 95 -2.33 31.48 26.52
C HIS A 95 -1.86 32.06 27.87
N GLY A 96 -1.02 31.33 28.61
CA GLY A 96 -0.37 31.84 29.82
C GLY A 96 -1.24 31.62 31.04
N VAL A 97 -2.05 30.57 30.99
CA VAL A 97 -2.89 30.12 32.09
C VAL A 97 -2.03 29.33 33.07
N TYR A 98 -2.24 29.53 34.36
CA TYR A 98 -1.49 28.86 35.42
C TYR A 98 -2.42 28.01 36.27
N LEU A 99 -1.88 26.94 36.85
CA LEU A 99 -2.58 26.16 37.86
C LEU A 99 -2.59 26.93 39.19
N GLU A 100 -3.76 27.06 39.80
CA GLU A 100 -3.91 27.76 41.08
C GLU A 100 -3.02 27.10 42.15
N ASN A 101 -2.39 27.94 42.99
CA ASN A 101 -1.52 27.52 44.09
C ASN A 101 -0.24 26.75 43.67
N GLN A 102 0.14 26.82 42.39
CA GLN A 102 1.37 26.18 41.89
C GLN A 102 2.39 27.21 41.42
N VAL A 103 3.68 26.87 41.58
CA VAL A 103 4.79 27.70 41.07
C VAL A 103 4.78 27.68 39.54
N ARG A 104 5.20 28.78 38.89
CA ARG A 104 5.21 28.88 37.41
C ARG A 104 6.00 27.74 36.72
N ASN A 105 7.03 27.21 37.36
CA ASN A 105 7.82 26.11 36.81
C ASN A 105 7.03 24.79 36.76
N TYR A 106 6.00 24.63 37.60
CA TYR A 106 5.16 23.44 37.59
C TYR A 106 4.34 23.31 36.29
N VAL A 107 3.88 24.43 35.71
CA VAL A 107 3.19 24.37 34.41
C VAL A 107 4.15 24.08 33.25
N ASP A 108 5.46 24.38 33.39
CA ASP A 108 6.47 23.97 32.41
C ASP A 108 6.64 22.44 32.44
N GLU A 109 6.65 21.83 33.63
CA GLU A 109 6.70 20.37 33.80
C GLU A 109 5.48 19.66 33.21
N VAL A 110 4.27 20.18 33.47
CA VAL A 110 3.05 19.61 32.90
C VAL A 110 3.08 19.75 31.37
N THR A 111 3.53 20.89 30.85
CA THR A 111 3.67 21.12 29.41
C THR A 111 4.72 20.20 28.78
N SER A 112 5.85 19.95 29.47
CA SER A 112 6.91 19.06 28.98
C SER A 112 6.43 17.61 28.89
N LYS A 113 5.66 17.12 29.87
CA LYS A 113 5.00 15.79 29.83
C LYS A 113 4.13 15.65 28.57
N ARG A 114 3.30 16.66 28.27
CA ARG A 114 2.41 16.65 27.09
C ARG A 114 3.19 16.70 25.78
N LEU A 115 4.26 17.49 25.71
CA LEU A 115 5.13 17.54 24.54
C LEU A 115 5.87 16.20 24.33
N LYS A 116 6.37 15.56 25.40
CA LYS A 116 6.96 14.22 25.33
C LYS A 116 5.98 13.19 24.78
N GLU A 117 4.73 13.19 25.25
CA GLU A 117 3.69 12.32 24.70
C GLU A 117 3.46 12.57 23.19
N GLN A 118 3.42 13.83 22.76
CA GLN A 118 3.31 14.19 21.34
C GLN A 118 4.53 13.72 20.52
N MET A 119 5.74 13.83 21.08
CA MET A 119 6.98 13.36 20.45
C MET A 119 7.04 11.83 20.34
N GLU A 120 6.57 11.09 21.35
CA GLU A 120 6.51 9.63 21.29
C GLU A 120 5.51 9.14 20.24
N MET A 121 4.40 9.84 20.05
CA MET A 121 3.48 9.57 18.94
C MET A 121 4.14 9.81 17.58
N LEU A 122 4.94 10.88 17.44
CA LEU A 122 5.69 11.16 16.22
C LEU A 122 6.79 10.10 15.96
N ARG A 123 7.50 9.68 17.01
CA ARG A 123 8.50 8.60 16.94
C ARG A 123 7.86 7.27 16.53
N THR A 124 6.72 6.92 17.10
CA THR A 124 5.98 5.70 16.70
C THR A 124 5.44 5.81 15.27
N ALA A 125 4.96 6.99 14.85
CA ALA A 125 4.58 7.19 13.46
C ALA A 125 5.78 7.03 12.51
N SER A 126 6.97 7.44 12.95
CA SER A 126 8.22 7.23 12.20
C SER A 126 8.61 5.76 12.06
N SER A 127 8.30 4.90 13.04
CA SER A 127 8.62 3.47 12.93
C SER A 127 7.79 2.80 11.83
N ARG A 128 6.56 3.26 11.58
CA ARG A 128 5.73 2.82 10.45
C ARG A 128 6.34 3.19 9.09
N LEU A 129 7.09 4.29 8.99
CA LEU A 129 7.87 4.58 7.78
C LEU A 129 8.99 3.55 7.57
N ASN A 130 9.60 3.05 8.65
CA ASN A 130 10.61 1.99 8.54
C ASN A 130 9.96 0.63 8.25
N GLU A 131 8.78 0.32 8.77
CA GLU A 131 8.07 -0.93 8.48
C GLU A 131 7.64 -0.96 7.00
N PHE A 132 7.04 0.12 6.52
CA PHE A 132 6.69 0.25 5.10
C PHE A 132 7.93 0.29 4.19
N SER A 133 9.01 0.96 4.61
CA SER A 133 10.28 0.99 3.86
C SER A 133 11.07 -0.30 3.95
N PHE A 134 10.93 -1.09 5.02
CA PHE A 134 11.59 -2.39 5.20
C PHE A 134 10.81 -3.46 4.44
N ASP A 135 9.48 -3.39 4.39
CA ASP A 135 8.68 -4.19 3.49
C ASP A 135 9.04 -3.84 2.05
N LEU A 136 9.07 -2.56 1.68
CA LEU A 136 9.49 -2.18 0.32
C LEU A 136 10.96 -2.54 0.02
N GLU A 137 11.89 -2.36 0.95
CA GLU A 137 13.30 -2.74 0.77
C GLU A 137 13.51 -4.25 0.77
N SER A 138 12.72 -5.03 1.50
CA SER A 138 12.76 -6.49 1.43
C SER A 138 12.16 -6.96 0.10
N PHE A 139 11.06 -6.38 -0.37
CA PHE A 139 10.56 -6.58 -1.74
C PHE A 139 11.55 -6.15 -2.83
N VAL A 140 12.36 -5.12 -2.59
CA VAL A 140 13.38 -4.61 -3.54
C VAL A 140 14.72 -5.35 -3.46
N LYS A 141 15.12 -5.87 -2.29
CA LYS A 141 16.35 -6.66 -2.09
C LYS A 141 16.18 -8.13 -2.43
N ILE A 142 14.97 -8.66 -2.31
CA ILE A 142 14.63 -10.00 -2.82
C ILE A 142 14.36 -9.90 -4.35
N ASN A 143 14.21 -8.68 -4.92
CA ASN A 143 14.28 -8.46 -6.36
C ASN A 143 15.75 -8.31 -6.84
N PRO A 144 16.20 -9.04 -7.87
CA PRO A 144 17.58 -9.05 -8.34
C PRO A 144 17.99 -7.78 -9.13
N ILE A 145 17.44 -6.60 -8.81
CA ILE A 145 17.68 -5.35 -9.55
C ILE A 145 19.15 -4.87 -9.42
N TYR A 146 19.93 -5.39 -8.47
CA TYR A 146 21.31 -4.94 -8.24
C TYR A 146 22.43 -5.98 -8.39
N SER A 147 22.11 -7.27 -8.64
CA SER A 147 23.16 -8.30 -8.76
C SER A 147 23.57 -8.63 -10.19
N ASN A 148 22.83 -8.22 -11.23
CA ASN A 148 23.20 -8.56 -12.60
C ASN A 148 22.93 -7.45 -13.62
N ARG A 149 23.81 -6.43 -13.64
CA ARG A 149 23.82 -5.40 -14.71
C ARG A 149 24.10 -5.96 -16.11
N ALA A 150 24.58 -7.20 -16.22
CA ALA A 150 24.82 -7.87 -17.50
C ALA A 150 23.53 -8.34 -18.20
N SER A 151 22.38 -8.40 -17.50
CA SER A 151 21.11 -8.85 -18.07
C SER A 151 20.35 -7.77 -18.86
N PHE A 152 20.87 -6.54 -18.95
CA PHE A 152 20.24 -5.43 -19.66
C PHE A 152 20.67 -5.28 -21.13
N THR A 153 21.46 -6.22 -21.64
CA THR A 153 21.90 -6.20 -23.05
C THR A 153 21.70 -7.56 -23.68
N THR A 154 20.49 -7.87 -24.12
CA THR A 154 20.29 -8.82 -25.23
C THR A 154 19.07 -8.44 -26.04
N GLU A 155 19.33 -8.16 -27.32
CA GLU A 155 18.35 -7.99 -28.39
C GLU A 155 17.52 -9.27 -28.52
N LYS A 156 16.27 -9.24 -28.03
CA LYS A 156 15.05 -9.81 -28.66
C LYS A 156 13.88 -9.71 -27.67
N THR A 157 12.82 -9.06 -28.17
CA THR A 157 11.49 -8.81 -27.59
C THR A 157 11.45 -8.10 -26.22
N ASN A 158 11.26 -6.78 -26.26
CA ASN A 158 10.95 -5.91 -25.12
C ASN A 158 9.50 -6.07 -24.60
N GLN A 159 8.73 -7.01 -25.15
CA GLN A 159 7.30 -7.23 -24.87
C GLN A 159 7.07 -8.71 -24.61
N ILE A 160 6.20 -9.01 -23.65
CA ILE A 160 5.71 -10.37 -23.35
C ILE A 160 4.44 -10.65 -24.16
N ILE A 161 3.60 -9.63 -24.35
CA ILE A 161 2.33 -9.73 -25.05
C ILE A 161 2.38 -8.80 -26.25
N ASP A 162 2.39 -9.37 -27.44
CA ASP A 162 2.52 -8.66 -28.73
C ASP A 162 1.33 -8.93 -29.66
N ILE A 163 0.12 -8.84 -29.09
CA ILE A 163 -1.14 -8.98 -29.81
C ILE A 163 -2.07 -7.84 -29.43
N ASP A 164 -2.88 -7.37 -30.36
CA ASP A 164 -3.91 -6.34 -30.10
C ASP A 164 -5.21 -6.97 -29.65
N LEU A 165 -5.78 -6.43 -28.58
CA LEU A 165 -6.98 -6.94 -27.94
C LEU A 165 -8.16 -6.07 -28.39
N GLU A 166 -9.32 -6.68 -28.67
CA GLU A 166 -10.50 -5.90 -29.08
C GLU A 166 -10.96 -4.91 -27.99
N ASP A 167 -10.74 -5.28 -26.72
CA ASP A 167 -11.19 -4.52 -25.56
C ASP A 167 -10.10 -3.53 -25.06
N GLU A 168 -10.48 -2.26 -24.91
CA GLU A 168 -9.60 -1.18 -24.42
C GLU A 168 -9.08 -1.45 -22.99
N HIS A 169 -9.89 -2.09 -22.14
CA HIS A 169 -9.48 -2.52 -20.81
C HIS A 169 -8.33 -3.52 -20.87
N TYR A 170 -8.43 -4.52 -21.74
CA TYR A 170 -7.36 -5.50 -21.91
C TYR A 170 -6.11 -4.89 -22.53
N ASN A 171 -6.24 -3.98 -23.51
CA ASN A 171 -5.08 -3.26 -24.05
C ASN A 171 -4.38 -2.38 -23.01
N SER A 172 -5.13 -1.81 -22.06
CA SER A 172 -4.56 -1.07 -20.93
C SER A 172 -3.73 -1.99 -20.04
N LEU A 173 -4.26 -3.16 -19.67
CA LEU A 173 -3.54 -4.18 -18.90
C LEU A 173 -2.29 -4.69 -19.63
N LYS A 174 -2.40 -4.99 -20.93
CA LYS A 174 -1.27 -5.36 -21.80
C LYS A 174 -0.13 -4.33 -21.72
N THR A 175 -0.49 -3.05 -21.84
CA THR A 175 0.49 -1.96 -21.83
C THR A 175 1.23 -1.90 -20.49
N GLU A 176 0.51 -2.09 -19.37
CA GLU A 176 1.08 -2.07 -18.04
C GLU A 176 1.94 -3.30 -17.73
N ILE A 177 1.54 -4.49 -18.20
CA ILE A 177 2.33 -5.73 -18.12
C ILE A 177 3.65 -5.55 -18.87
N ASN A 178 3.60 -5.12 -20.14
CA ASN A 178 4.80 -4.90 -20.94
C ASN A 178 5.68 -3.77 -20.38
N SER A 179 5.09 -2.73 -19.78
CA SER A 179 5.86 -1.69 -19.09
C SER A 179 6.58 -2.24 -17.87
N SER A 180 5.86 -2.97 -17.01
CA SER A 180 6.39 -3.57 -15.79
C SER A 180 7.56 -4.50 -16.09
N PHE A 181 7.41 -5.37 -17.10
CA PHE A 181 8.46 -6.28 -17.53
C PHE A 181 9.73 -5.55 -17.99
N ARG A 182 9.57 -4.52 -18.84
CA ARG A 182 10.71 -3.71 -19.33
C ARG A 182 11.45 -3.03 -18.19
N THR A 183 10.74 -2.61 -17.15
CA THR A 183 11.32 -1.95 -15.97
C THR A 183 11.88 -2.92 -14.92
N GLY A 184 11.78 -4.24 -15.13
CA GLY A 184 12.25 -5.25 -14.18
C GLY A 184 11.33 -5.43 -12.95
N LEU A 185 10.07 -5.00 -13.03
CA LEU A 185 9.06 -5.17 -11.98
C LEU A 185 8.35 -6.52 -12.16
N PHE A 186 9.07 -7.62 -11.92
CA PHE A 186 8.60 -8.97 -12.25
C PHE A 186 7.42 -9.44 -11.40
N ILE A 187 7.34 -9.08 -10.11
CA ILE A 187 6.15 -9.35 -9.29
C ILE A 187 4.91 -8.69 -9.89
N SER A 188 5.02 -7.40 -10.24
CA SER A 188 3.90 -6.67 -10.86
C SER A 188 3.53 -7.28 -12.20
N THR A 189 4.54 -7.67 -12.99
CA THR A 189 4.35 -8.37 -14.27
C THR A 189 3.57 -9.67 -14.07
N PHE A 190 3.96 -10.49 -13.09
CA PHE A 190 3.29 -11.75 -12.75
C PHE A 190 1.83 -11.53 -12.31
N LEU A 191 1.59 -10.64 -11.34
CA LEU A 191 0.26 -10.40 -10.80
C LEU A 191 -0.71 -9.81 -11.84
N LEU A 192 -0.23 -8.85 -12.66
CA LEU A 192 -1.03 -8.28 -13.73
C LEU A 192 -1.33 -9.31 -14.84
N SER A 193 -0.35 -10.13 -15.20
CA SER A 193 -0.53 -11.20 -16.18
C SER A 193 -1.52 -12.25 -15.67
N ARG A 194 -1.44 -12.63 -14.39
CA ARG A 194 -2.39 -13.52 -13.73
C ARG A 194 -3.80 -12.96 -13.82
N LYS A 195 -3.99 -11.66 -13.56
CA LYS A 195 -5.31 -11.02 -13.63
C LYS A 195 -5.85 -10.93 -15.06
N LEU A 196 -5.00 -10.63 -16.04
CA LEU A 196 -5.39 -10.62 -17.44
C LEU A 196 -5.87 -12.02 -17.89
N ILE A 197 -5.10 -13.06 -17.59
CA ILE A 197 -5.43 -14.45 -17.90
C ILE A 197 -6.72 -14.87 -17.19
N GLU A 198 -6.89 -14.54 -15.91
CA GLU A 198 -8.13 -14.80 -15.15
C GLU A 198 -9.35 -14.18 -15.83
N ASN A 199 -9.26 -12.91 -16.21
CA ASN A 199 -10.37 -12.21 -16.88
C ASN A 199 -10.69 -12.82 -18.25
N LEU A 200 -9.67 -13.18 -19.04
CA LEU A 200 -9.85 -13.83 -20.33
C LEU A 200 -10.46 -15.24 -20.19
N LEU A 201 -10.04 -15.98 -19.17
CA LEU A 201 -10.58 -17.30 -18.88
C LEU A 201 -12.06 -17.23 -18.47
N ILE A 202 -12.43 -16.25 -17.64
CA ILE A 202 -13.84 -15.96 -17.31
C ILE A 202 -14.64 -15.68 -18.57
N ASP A 203 -14.10 -14.87 -19.49
CA ASP A 203 -14.74 -14.56 -20.76
C ASP A 203 -14.94 -15.81 -21.61
N VAL A 204 -13.94 -16.68 -21.73
CA VAL A 204 -14.07 -17.98 -22.42
C VAL A 204 -15.16 -18.83 -21.77
N LEU A 205 -15.11 -19.00 -20.45
CA LEU A 205 -16.09 -19.81 -19.70
C LEU A 205 -17.51 -19.28 -19.82
N ARG A 206 -17.71 -17.97 -19.95
CA ARG A 206 -19.03 -17.36 -20.21
C ARG A 206 -19.59 -17.73 -21.58
N HIS A 207 -18.73 -17.93 -22.58
CA HIS A 207 -19.18 -18.41 -23.89
C HIS A 207 -19.56 -19.90 -23.84
N ILE A 208 -18.78 -20.73 -23.12
CA ILE A 208 -19.09 -22.16 -22.96
C ILE A 208 -20.34 -22.37 -22.09
N TYR A 209 -20.44 -21.62 -21.00
CA TYR A 209 -21.52 -21.68 -20.01
C TYR A 209 -22.22 -20.32 -19.90
N PRO A 210 -23.15 -20.00 -20.83
CA PRO A 210 -23.86 -18.72 -20.82
C PRO A 210 -24.57 -18.44 -19.49
N PRO A 211 -24.69 -17.17 -19.07
CA PRO A 211 -25.32 -16.76 -17.81
C PRO A 211 -26.85 -16.88 -17.85
N THR A 212 -27.38 -17.97 -18.42
CA THR A 212 -28.81 -18.25 -18.53
C THR A 212 -29.37 -19.02 -17.34
N LYS A 213 -28.49 -19.71 -16.59
CA LYS A 213 -28.83 -20.53 -15.42
C LYS A 213 -27.85 -20.24 -14.29
N ASP A 214 -28.34 -20.23 -13.05
CA ASP A 214 -27.51 -20.03 -11.86
C ASP A 214 -26.40 -21.08 -11.74
N GLU A 215 -26.66 -22.31 -12.21
CA GLU A 215 -25.67 -23.38 -12.29
C GLU A 215 -24.48 -23.01 -13.18
N ASN A 216 -24.73 -22.35 -14.32
CA ASN A 216 -23.69 -21.90 -15.24
C ASN A 216 -22.91 -20.71 -14.66
N ILE A 217 -23.62 -19.75 -14.06
CA ILE A 217 -23.00 -18.56 -13.45
C ILE A 217 -22.05 -19.01 -12.33
N SER A 218 -22.47 -20.01 -11.55
CA SER A 218 -21.68 -20.56 -10.44
C SER A 218 -20.35 -21.17 -10.87
N ILE A 219 -20.11 -21.43 -12.16
CA ILE A 219 -18.85 -21.97 -12.69
C ILE A 219 -17.72 -20.92 -12.61
N TYR A 220 -18.03 -19.64 -12.81
CA TYR A 220 -17.04 -18.56 -12.84
C TYR A 220 -17.34 -17.42 -11.85
N TYR A 221 -18.48 -17.41 -11.19
CA TYR A 221 -18.89 -16.35 -10.26
C TYR A 221 -19.44 -16.92 -8.95
N ASP A 222 -18.98 -16.40 -7.82
CA ASP A 222 -19.54 -16.72 -6.51
C ASP A 222 -20.68 -15.74 -6.18
N ILE A 223 -21.91 -16.24 -6.31
CA ILE A 223 -23.14 -15.47 -6.04
C ILE A 223 -23.19 -14.96 -4.59
N ARG A 224 -22.60 -15.68 -3.63
CA ARG A 224 -22.61 -15.29 -2.21
C ARG A 224 -21.59 -14.19 -1.93
N ALA A 225 -20.39 -14.32 -2.49
CA ALA A 225 -19.33 -13.31 -2.34
C ALA A 225 -19.54 -12.08 -3.24
N GLN A 226 -20.43 -12.18 -4.23
CA GLN A 226 -20.63 -11.19 -5.29
C GLN A 226 -19.35 -10.87 -6.07
N ASP A 227 -18.51 -11.88 -6.27
CA ASP A 227 -17.22 -11.72 -6.96
C ASP A 227 -16.94 -12.89 -7.91
N PHE A 228 -16.05 -12.67 -8.88
CA PHE A 228 -15.58 -13.74 -9.75
C PHE A 228 -14.70 -14.72 -8.97
N ARG A 229 -14.74 -15.98 -9.38
CA ARG A 229 -13.84 -16.99 -8.82
C ARG A 229 -12.41 -16.65 -9.19
N ASP A 230 -11.50 -16.85 -8.24
CA ASP A 230 -10.07 -16.65 -8.48
C ASP A 230 -9.51 -17.68 -9.47
N LEU A 231 -8.34 -17.36 -10.03
CA LEU A 231 -7.68 -18.25 -10.99
C LEU A 231 -7.51 -19.69 -10.50
N ASN A 232 -7.27 -19.93 -9.21
CA ASN A 232 -7.04 -21.30 -8.73
C ASN A 232 -8.32 -22.15 -8.84
N LEU A 233 -9.47 -21.57 -8.48
CA LEU A 233 -10.78 -22.20 -8.62
C LEU A 233 -11.17 -22.36 -10.10
N LEU A 234 -10.85 -21.37 -10.94
CA LEU A 234 -11.10 -21.45 -12.38
C LEU A 234 -10.26 -22.55 -13.03
N THR A 235 -8.97 -22.66 -12.69
CA THR A 235 -8.09 -23.73 -13.17
C THR A 235 -8.65 -25.10 -12.82
N LEU A 236 -9.02 -25.33 -11.56
CA LEU A 236 -9.64 -26.59 -11.14
C LEU A 236 -10.89 -26.91 -11.97
N THR A 237 -11.73 -25.91 -12.20
CA THR A 237 -12.97 -26.04 -12.97
C THR A 237 -12.70 -26.44 -14.43
N VAL A 238 -11.69 -25.82 -15.05
CA VAL A 238 -11.28 -26.12 -16.43
C VAL A 238 -10.67 -27.52 -16.51
N THR A 239 -9.85 -27.92 -15.54
CA THR A 239 -9.25 -29.26 -15.47
C THR A 239 -10.32 -30.34 -15.34
N GLU A 240 -11.28 -30.17 -14.42
CA GLU A 240 -12.36 -31.15 -14.19
C GLU A 240 -13.30 -31.29 -15.40
N ARG A 241 -13.50 -30.20 -16.14
CA ARG A 241 -14.43 -30.13 -17.27
C ARG A 241 -13.73 -30.09 -18.63
N LYS A 242 -12.46 -30.46 -18.71
CA LYS A 242 -11.65 -30.40 -19.95
C LYS A 242 -12.38 -31.04 -21.14
N SER A 243 -13.01 -32.20 -20.93
CA SER A 243 -13.76 -32.93 -21.97
C SER A 243 -15.04 -32.23 -22.48
N GLU A 244 -15.57 -31.26 -21.73
CA GLU A 244 -16.74 -30.47 -22.14
C GLU A 244 -16.35 -29.25 -22.99
N ILE A 245 -15.07 -28.89 -23.02
CA ILE A 245 -14.58 -27.69 -23.67
C ILE A 245 -14.35 -27.98 -25.16
N PRO A 246 -15.08 -27.32 -26.08
CA PRO A 246 -15.03 -27.65 -27.51
C PRO A 246 -13.86 -26.95 -28.22
N PHE A 247 -12.65 -27.22 -27.75
CA PHE A 247 -11.38 -26.67 -28.25
C PHE A 247 -10.31 -27.77 -28.35
N ASP A 248 -9.19 -27.46 -28.97
CA ASP A 248 -8.10 -28.42 -29.17
C ASP A 248 -7.47 -28.86 -27.84
N ASP A 249 -7.38 -30.18 -27.61
CA ASP A 249 -6.92 -30.77 -26.35
C ASP A 249 -5.45 -30.41 -26.04
N ASP A 250 -4.60 -30.31 -27.06
CA ASP A 250 -3.18 -29.98 -26.89
C ASP A 250 -3.04 -28.51 -26.47
N VAL A 251 -3.82 -27.62 -27.08
CA VAL A 251 -3.85 -26.19 -26.68
C VAL A 251 -4.41 -26.01 -25.26
N LEU A 252 -5.43 -26.77 -24.89
CA LEU A 252 -5.96 -26.76 -23.53
C LEU A 252 -4.91 -27.23 -22.51
N ASP A 253 -4.12 -28.25 -22.83
CA ASP A 253 -3.02 -28.69 -21.98
C ASP A 253 -1.94 -27.61 -21.82
N GLU A 254 -1.59 -26.88 -22.88
CA GLU A 254 -0.64 -25.76 -22.78
C GLU A 254 -1.16 -24.63 -21.87
N ILE A 255 -2.44 -24.29 -22.00
CA ILE A 255 -3.09 -23.30 -21.12
C ILE A 255 -3.07 -23.80 -19.68
N LEU A 256 -3.53 -25.03 -19.42
CA LEU A 256 -3.60 -25.61 -18.07
C LEU A 256 -2.23 -25.66 -17.40
N LEU A 257 -1.17 -26.06 -18.13
CA LEU A 257 0.20 -26.03 -17.62
C LEU A 257 0.62 -24.63 -17.16
N THR A 258 0.23 -23.60 -17.91
CA THR A 258 0.51 -22.21 -17.53
C THR A 258 -0.31 -21.80 -16.31
N LEU A 259 -1.60 -22.13 -16.29
CA LEU A 259 -2.49 -21.81 -15.18
C LEU A 259 -2.06 -22.47 -13.86
N GLU A 260 -1.64 -23.72 -13.92
CA GLU A 260 -1.11 -24.46 -12.77
C GLU A 260 0.18 -23.83 -12.23
N ARG A 261 1.11 -23.45 -13.12
CA ARG A 261 2.34 -22.74 -12.74
C ARG A 261 2.09 -21.36 -12.15
N MET A 262 1.02 -20.70 -12.59
CA MET A 262 0.61 -19.40 -12.05
C MET A 262 -0.26 -19.53 -10.80
N SER A 263 -0.71 -20.74 -10.45
CA SER A 263 -1.47 -21.02 -9.24
C SER A 263 -0.60 -20.75 -8.01
N LEU A 264 -1.12 -19.94 -7.08
CA LEU A 264 -0.44 -19.72 -5.81
C LEU A 264 -0.66 -20.99 -4.97
N GLU A 265 0.34 -21.87 -4.93
CA GLU A 265 0.33 -22.96 -3.96
C GLU A 265 0.25 -22.37 -2.55
N ASN A 266 -0.85 -22.71 -1.87
CA ASN A 266 -1.10 -22.53 -0.44
C ASN A 266 -1.26 -21.09 0.05
N SER A 267 -2.43 -20.85 0.63
CA SER A 267 -2.75 -19.78 1.57
C SER A 267 -1.52 -19.29 2.35
N PRO A 268 -1.30 -17.97 2.50
CA PRO A 268 -0.18 -17.44 3.24
C PRO A 268 -0.30 -17.81 4.72
N THR A 269 0.28 -18.94 5.11
CA THR A 269 0.46 -19.32 6.51
C THR A 269 1.69 -18.61 7.05
N SER A 270 1.61 -17.29 7.20
CA SER A 270 2.53 -16.42 7.98
C SER A 270 4.05 -16.50 7.70
N HIS A 271 4.52 -17.40 6.83
CA HIS A 271 5.92 -17.71 6.54
C HIS A 271 6.13 -18.28 5.12
N SER A 272 5.13 -18.30 4.23
CA SER A 272 5.35 -18.73 2.85
C SER A 272 6.03 -17.61 2.06
N SER A 273 7.33 -17.78 1.82
CA SER A 273 8.09 -17.01 0.84
C SER A 273 7.51 -17.28 -0.54
N ILE A 274 6.63 -16.41 -1.03
CA ILE A 274 6.36 -16.28 -2.46
C ILE A 274 7.74 -16.08 -3.11
N GLY A 275 8.20 -17.06 -3.88
CA GLY A 275 9.43 -16.91 -4.66
C GLY A 275 9.27 -15.66 -5.51
N ILE A 276 10.17 -14.69 -5.37
CA ILE A 276 10.11 -13.48 -6.19
C ILE A 276 10.46 -13.89 -7.61
N PRO A 277 9.52 -13.80 -8.56
CA PRO A 277 9.80 -14.20 -9.93
C PRO A 277 10.88 -13.28 -10.51
N ASP A 278 11.84 -13.87 -11.22
CA ASP A 278 12.79 -13.13 -12.02
C ASP A 278 12.38 -13.08 -13.50
N ARG A 279 13.27 -12.57 -14.37
CA ARG A 279 12.98 -12.47 -15.80
C ARG A 279 12.77 -13.83 -16.45
N GLU A 280 13.56 -14.82 -16.07
CA GLU A 280 13.52 -16.17 -16.64
C GLU A 280 12.25 -16.88 -16.18
N ASP A 281 11.86 -16.70 -14.92
CA ASP A 281 10.58 -17.19 -14.39
C ASP A 281 9.40 -16.62 -15.21
N ILE A 282 9.38 -15.30 -15.44
CA ILE A 282 8.32 -14.64 -16.21
C ILE A 282 8.25 -15.18 -17.65
N LEU A 283 9.39 -15.39 -18.30
CA LEU A 283 9.45 -15.94 -19.65
C LEU A 283 9.01 -17.41 -19.69
N SER A 284 9.32 -18.18 -18.64
CA SER A 284 8.95 -19.60 -18.53
C SER A 284 7.44 -19.84 -18.44
N TYR A 285 6.67 -18.84 -17.99
CA TYR A 285 5.21 -18.89 -17.95
C TYR A 285 4.55 -18.78 -19.34
N ARG A 286 5.29 -18.41 -20.40
CA ARG A 286 4.73 -18.27 -21.77
C ARG A 286 3.40 -17.47 -21.79
N ILE A 287 3.38 -16.35 -21.07
CA ILE A 287 2.16 -15.52 -20.88
C ILE A 287 1.58 -15.07 -22.23
N GLY A 288 2.42 -14.64 -23.17
CA GLY A 288 1.96 -14.20 -24.50
C GLY A 288 1.16 -15.29 -25.21
N ASP A 289 1.74 -16.48 -25.32
CA ASP A 289 1.12 -17.65 -25.97
C ASP A 289 -0.20 -18.03 -25.30
N THR A 290 -0.26 -17.98 -23.96
CA THR A 290 -1.50 -18.29 -23.22
C THR A 290 -2.59 -17.25 -23.49
N VAL A 291 -2.25 -15.96 -23.52
CA VAL A 291 -3.20 -14.89 -23.83
C VAL A 291 -3.71 -15.05 -25.27
N GLU A 292 -2.82 -15.34 -26.23
CA GLU A 292 -3.18 -15.59 -27.63
C GLU A 292 -4.14 -16.79 -27.76
N ASN A 293 -3.81 -17.92 -27.14
CA ASN A 293 -4.65 -19.11 -27.17
C ASN A 293 -6.05 -18.87 -26.56
N LEU A 294 -6.14 -18.11 -25.46
CA LEU A 294 -7.42 -17.76 -24.85
C LEU A 294 -8.27 -16.85 -25.75
N ILE A 295 -7.66 -15.96 -26.52
CA ILE A 295 -8.37 -15.10 -27.48
C ILE A 295 -8.86 -15.90 -28.67
N LEU A 296 -8.00 -16.74 -29.26
CA LEU A 296 -8.38 -17.64 -30.35
C LEU A 296 -9.57 -18.51 -29.94
N MET A 297 -9.54 -19.02 -28.71
CA MET A 297 -10.63 -19.78 -28.13
C MET A 297 -11.92 -18.97 -27.98
N LYS A 298 -11.82 -17.75 -27.42
CA LYS A 298 -12.96 -16.83 -27.28
C LYS A 298 -13.59 -16.52 -28.64
N ASP A 299 -12.78 -16.22 -29.65
CA ASP A 299 -13.25 -15.85 -30.99
C ASP A 299 -13.90 -17.03 -31.73
N ALA A 300 -13.31 -18.22 -31.63
CA ALA A 300 -13.87 -19.44 -32.19
C ALA A 300 -15.24 -19.78 -31.58
N LEU A 301 -15.41 -19.57 -30.26
CA LEU A 301 -16.68 -19.76 -29.56
C LEU A 301 -17.73 -18.72 -29.98
N LYS A 302 -17.33 -17.45 -30.14
CA LYS A 302 -18.19 -16.36 -30.63
C LYS A 302 -18.77 -16.68 -32.01
N GLN A 303 -17.95 -17.19 -32.92
CA GLN A 303 -18.38 -17.53 -34.29
C GLN A 303 -19.38 -18.70 -34.30
N LYS A 304 -19.17 -19.73 -33.49
CA LYS A 304 -20.10 -20.88 -33.38
C LYS A 304 -21.49 -20.50 -32.84
N GLN A 305 -21.59 -19.44 -32.05
CA GLN A 305 -22.88 -18.95 -31.50
C GLN A 305 -23.65 -18.03 -32.47
N SER A 306 -22.98 -17.52 -33.51
CA SER A 306 -23.57 -16.62 -34.51
C SER A 306 -24.15 -17.35 -35.74
N LEU A 307 -24.00 -18.67 -35.81
CA LEU A 307 -24.54 -19.59 -36.82
C LEU A 307 -25.78 -20.31 -36.27
#